data_AF-A0A8H6ACX0-F1
#
_entry.id   AF-A0A8H6ACX0-F1
#
_cell.length_a   1.000
_cell.length_b   1.000
_cell.length_c   1.000
_cell.angle_alpha   90.00
_cell.angle_beta   90.00
_cell.angle_gamma   90.00
#
_symmetry.space_group_name_H-M   'P 1'
#
loop_
_entity.id
_entity.type
_entity.pdbx_description
1 polymer ?
#
loop_
_entity_poly.entity_id
_entity_poly.type
_entity_poly.pdbx_seq_one_letter_code
_entity_poly.pdbx_strand_id
1 'polypeptide(L)'
;MLRNLLVLVKHRWRLDKIQVLRYRDIHPKREQGRSIVVTLAEKNQHLLDSVKLKALDSFIPKVTGWERNPTGKLTGRLVDLTEYLDPERLADQSVDLNLKLMKWRISPSLDLEKIKHTKCLLLGAVDAEKTRTEFELLKRLIDEHDVIFLLMDTRESRWLPTVMGKAAGKIVMNAALGFDSFVVMRHGVKIVEDSAAELGCYFCNDIVAPMNCTVTRPGVAAIASALLVELLVSILQHPLGAAAPAPAPASRSDDRGSHPLGLVPHQIRDKIVDTYKEKGWDFVHKALNESGYVEDLSGLKEVQSTAEASAADIEWDDFSGTEDEIEAI
;
A
#
# COMPACT_ATOMS: atom_id res chain seq x y z
N MET A 1 30.95 -10.78 -37.44
CA MET A 1 30.31 -10.76 -38.77
C MET A 1 31.30 -10.72 -39.93
N LEU A 2 32.18 -9.70 -40.09
CA LEU A 2 33.10 -9.62 -41.25
C LEU A 2 33.94 -10.90 -41.49
N ARG A 3 34.45 -11.54 -40.41
CA ARG A 3 35.18 -12.82 -40.51
C ARG A 3 34.40 -13.91 -41.24
N ASN A 4 33.09 -14.01 -41.00
CA ASN A 4 32.23 -15.03 -41.61
C ASN A 4 32.11 -14.79 -43.13
N LEU A 5 31.96 -13.52 -43.53
CA LEU A 5 31.89 -13.12 -44.94
C LEU A 5 33.23 -13.35 -45.65
N LEU A 6 34.37 -13.08 -45.01
CA LEU A 6 35.70 -13.32 -45.59
C LEU A 6 35.96 -14.81 -45.83
N VAL A 7 35.56 -15.68 -44.90
CA VAL A 7 35.66 -17.14 -45.06
C VAL A 7 34.80 -17.61 -46.24
N LEU A 8 33.57 -17.09 -46.37
CA LEU A 8 32.69 -17.38 -47.50
C LEU A 8 33.34 -16.95 -48.82
N VAL A 9 33.91 -15.74 -48.87
CA VAL A 9 34.55 -15.20 -50.08
C VAL A 9 35.71 -16.09 -50.55
N LYS A 10 36.56 -16.52 -49.61
CA LYS A 10 37.68 -17.42 -49.88
C LYS A 10 37.23 -18.79 -50.36
N HIS A 11 36.20 -19.37 -49.74
CA HIS A 11 35.71 -20.70 -50.10
C HIS A 11 35.01 -20.72 -51.47
N ARG A 12 34.16 -19.72 -51.75
CA ARG A 12 33.29 -19.71 -52.93
C ARG A 12 33.95 -19.13 -54.18
N TRP A 13 34.71 -18.04 -54.04
CA TRP A 13 35.32 -17.32 -55.18
C TRP A 13 36.84 -17.42 -55.24
N ARG A 14 37.51 -18.00 -54.23
CA ARG A 14 38.97 -18.19 -54.18
C ARG A 14 39.76 -16.90 -54.45
N LEU A 15 39.27 -15.78 -53.94
CA LEU A 15 39.91 -14.47 -54.09
C LEU A 15 40.87 -14.21 -52.93
N ASP A 16 42.13 -13.90 -53.25
CA ASP A 16 43.18 -13.59 -52.26
C ASP A 16 43.28 -12.10 -51.93
N LYS A 17 42.64 -11.25 -52.73
CA LYS A 17 42.59 -9.79 -52.57
C LYS A 17 41.19 -9.27 -52.87
N ILE A 18 40.62 -8.53 -51.93
CA ILE A 18 39.27 -7.96 -52.04
C ILE A 18 39.20 -6.53 -51.49
N GLN A 19 38.27 -5.75 -52.03
CA GLN A 19 37.93 -4.43 -51.48
C GLN A 19 36.59 -4.55 -50.73
N VAL A 20 36.56 -4.12 -49.47
CA VAL A 20 35.39 -4.21 -48.60
C VAL A 20 34.94 -2.81 -48.19
N LEU A 21 33.70 -2.46 -48.54
CA LEU A 21 33.04 -1.27 -48.01
C LEU A 21 32.37 -1.61 -46.68
N ARG A 22 32.88 -1.05 -45.58
CA ARG A 22 32.23 -1.12 -44.27
C ARG A 22 31.22 0.01 -44.16
N TYR A 23 30.00 -0.25 -44.60
CA TYR A 23 28.89 0.67 -44.44
C TYR A 23 28.48 0.79 -42.96
N ARG A 24 28.37 2.02 -42.46
CA ARG A 24 27.81 2.31 -41.13
C ARG A 24 26.83 3.46 -41.26
N ASP A 25 25.57 3.20 -40.93
CA ASP A 25 24.52 4.21 -40.93
C ASP A 25 23.98 4.41 -39.52
N ILE A 26 23.70 5.67 -39.22
CA ILE A 26 22.99 6.11 -38.02
C ILE A 26 22.13 7.26 -38.51
N HIS A 27 20.81 7.03 -38.54
CA HIS A 27 19.80 7.99 -38.99
C HIS A 27 20.08 9.45 -38.58
N PRO A 28 20.43 9.77 -37.32
CA PRO A 28 20.65 11.16 -36.91
C PRO A 28 21.96 11.80 -37.37
N LYS A 29 22.89 11.08 -38.04
CA LYS A 29 24.22 11.59 -38.44
C LYS A 29 24.65 11.13 -39.83
N ARG A 30 23.73 11.07 -40.79
CA ARG A 30 24.00 10.65 -42.18
C ARG A 30 25.10 11.48 -42.87
N GLU A 31 25.20 12.76 -42.51
CA GLU A 31 26.23 13.69 -43.03
C GLU A 31 27.66 13.31 -42.63
N GLN A 32 27.84 12.48 -41.59
CA GLN A 32 29.16 12.04 -41.16
C GLN A 32 29.56 10.79 -41.95
N GLY A 33 30.50 10.95 -42.89
CA GLY A 33 31.11 9.85 -43.66
C GLY A 33 31.90 8.86 -42.80
N ARG A 34 31.19 8.01 -42.04
CA ARG A 34 31.74 6.98 -41.14
C ARG A 34 31.97 5.64 -41.83
N SER A 35 31.54 5.54 -43.08
CA SER A 35 31.77 4.38 -43.93
C SER A 35 33.22 4.37 -44.40
N ILE A 36 33.87 3.20 -44.31
CA ILE A 36 35.30 3.06 -44.62
C ILE A 36 35.45 1.99 -45.70
N VAL A 37 36.20 2.31 -46.75
CA VAL A 37 36.62 1.32 -47.76
C VAL A 37 37.98 0.78 -47.34
N VAL A 38 38.09 -0.54 -47.20
CA VAL A 38 39.34 -1.21 -46.83
C VAL A 38 39.66 -2.27 -47.87
N THR A 39 40.86 -2.21 -48.43
CA THR A 39 41.38 -3.28 -49.28
C THR A 39 42.11 -4.29 -48.42
N LEU A 40 41.64 -5.53 -48.41
CA LEU A 40 42.20 -6.64 -47.66
C LEU A 40 42.87 -7.61 -48.64
N ALA A 41 44.09 -8.01 -48.31
CA ALA A 41 44.82 -9.04 -49.03
C ALA A 41 45.38 -10.05 -48.03
N GLU A 42 45.41 -11.32 -48.41
CA GLU A 42 45.99 -12.35 -47.57
C GLU A 42 47.52 -12.18 -47.48
N LYS A 43 48.08 -12.21 -46.26
CA LYS A 43 49.53 -12.02 -46.02
C LYS A 43 50.37 -13.30 -46.21
N ASN A 44 49.76 -14.42 -46.58
CA ASN A 44 50.43 -15.72 -46.60
C ASN A 44 50.73 -16.19 -48.02
N GLN A 45 51.85 -15.72 -48.60
CA GLN A 45 52.49 -16.40 -49.73
C GLN A 45 53.57 -17.41 -49.28
N HIS A 46 54.00 -17.41 -48.00
CA HIS A 46 55.15 -18.22 -47.55
C HIS A 46 54.84 -19.43 -46.63
N LEU A 47 53.58 -19.72 -46.30
CA LEU A 47 53.22 -20.94 -45.54
C LEU A 47 52.64 -22.06 -46.40
N LEU A 48 52.62 -21.88 -47.73
CA LEU A 48 51.97 -22.79 -48.68
C LEU A 48 52.92 -23.79 -49.36
N ASP A 49 54.24 -23.70 -49.14
CA ASP A 49 55.19 -24.64 -49.76
C ASP A 49 55.54 -25.86 -48.88
N SER A 50 55.19 -25.89 -47.59
CA SER A 50 55.49 -27.03 -46.71
C SER A 50 54.28 -27.87 -46.30
N VAL A 51 53.06 -27.55 -46.75
CA VAL A 51 51.85 -28.34 -46.44
C VAL A 51 50.98 -28.50 -47.68
N LYS A 52 51.57 -28.99 -48.78
CA LYS A 52 50.79 -29.74 -49.77
C LYS A 52 50.57 -31.15 -49.20
N LEU A 53 49.30 -31.55 -49.13
CA LEU A 53 48.83 -32.92 -48.88
C LEU A 53 49.03 -33.45 -47.44
N LYS A 54 48.23 -32.96 -46.50
CA LYS A 54 47.64 -33.81 -45.44
C LYS A 54 46.44 -33.11 -44.81
N ALA A 55 45.34 -33.86 -44.76
CA ALA A 55 44.09 -33.60 -44.05
C ALA A 55 43.17 -32.50 -44.63
N LEU A 56 42.21 -32.98 -45.44
CA LEU A 56 40.86 -32.41 -45.57
C LEU A 56 40.04 -32.59 -44.26
N ASP A 57 40.68 -32.95 -43.13
CA ASP A 57 40.02 -33.04 -41.83
C ASP A 57 39.98 -31.65 -41.19
N SER A 58 38.79 -31.03 -41.28
CA SER A 58 38.25 -30.15 -40.25
C SER A 58 39.11 -28.93 -39.86
N PHE A 59 39.49 -28.08 -40.82
CA PHE A 59 39.93 -26.72 -40.48
C PHE A 59 38.75 -25.90 -39.95
N ILE A 60 38.48 -26.01 -38.64
CA ILE A 60 37.45 -25.22 -37.96
C ILE A 60 38.03 -23.83 -37.68
N PRO A 61 37.44 -22.75 -38.22
CA PRO A 61 37.92 -21.40 -37.94
C PRO A 61 37.72 -21.06 -36.46
N LYS A 62 38.63 -20.26 -35.89
CA LYS A 62 38.55 -19.82 -34.49
C LYS A 62 37.21 -19.09 -34.22
N VAL A 63 36.33 -19.72 -33.45
CA VAL A 63 35.03 -19.16 -33.06
C VAL A 63 35.21 -18.11 -31.96
N THR A 64 34.60 -16.94 -32.15
CA THR A 64 34.58 -15.82 -31.20
C THR A 64 33.21 -15.17 -31.26
N GLY A 65 32.67 -14.69 -30.14
CA GLY A 65 31.35 -14.06 -30.14
C GLY A 65 30.71 -13.83 -28.79
N TRP A 66 31.28 -14.40 -27.71
CA TRP A 66 30.83 -14.13 -26.35
C TRP A 66 30.76 -12.63 -26.05
N GLU A 67 29.58 -12.16 -25.67
CA GLU A 67 29.37 -10.79 -25.23
C GLU A 67 30.11 -10.56 -23.90
N ARG A 68 30.69 -9.37 -23.75
CA ARG A 68 31.32 -8.97 -22.49
C ARG A 68 30.28 -8.34 -21.57
N ASN A 69 30.45 -8.53 -20.27
CA ASN A 69 29.74 -7.72 -19.30
C ASN A 69 30.27 -6.25 -19.34
N PRO A 70 29.61 -5.29 -18.66
CA PRO A 70 30.08 -3.90 -18.60
C PRO A 70 31.51 -3.73 -18.06
N THR A 71 32.02 -4.70 -17.29
CA THR A 71 33.40 -4.72 -16.76
C THR A 71 34.41 -5.34 -17.73
N GLY A 72 33.99 -5.67 -18.95
CA GLY A 72 34.86 -6.21 -20.00
C GLY A 72 35.22 -7.69 -19.84
N LYS A 73 34.66 -8.41 -18.87
CA LYS A 73 34.88 -9.86 -18.67
C LYS A 73 33.87 -10.69 -19.47
N LEU A 74 34.30 -11.89 -19.89
CA LEU A 74 33.46 -12.86 -20.59
C LEU A 74 32.81 -13.78 -19.56
N THR A 75 31.70 -13.32 -18.99
CA THR A 75 30.91 -14.07 -17.98
C THR A 75 29.44 -14.03 -18.36
N GLY A 76 28.66 -15.02 -17.89
CA GLY A 76 27.21 -14.98 -17.99
C GLY A 76 26.62 -13.75 -17.29
N ARG A 77 25.43 -13.32 -17.72
CA ARG A 77 24.64 -12.29 -17.03
C ARG A 77 23.57 -12.99 -16.21
N LEU A 78 23.52 -12.68 -14.92
CA LEU A 78 22.43 -13.04 -14.04
C LEU A 78 21.62 -11.77 -13.79
N VAL A 79 20.31 -11.85 -13.99
CA VAL A 79 19.37 -10.75 -13.73
C VAL A 79 18.29 -11.31 -12.82
N ASP A 80 18.05 -10.63 -11.70
CA ASP A 80 16.91 -10.92 -10.83
C ASP A 80 15.68 -10.22 -11.43
N LEU A 81 14.65 -11.01 -11.74
CA LEU A 81 13.38 -10.53 -12.28
C LEU A 81 12.23 -10.74 -11.28
N THR A 82 12.52 -11.16 -10.05
CA THR A 82 11.49 -11.45 -9.05
C THR A 82 10.63 -10.22 -8.78
N GLU A 83 11.18 -9.00 -8.77
CA GLU A 83 10.38 -7.78 -8.59
C GLU A 83 9.37 -7.51 -9.72
N TYR A 84 9.57 -8.08 -10.91
CA TYR A 84 8.73 -7.83 -12.09
C TYR A 84 7.86 -9.03 -12.50
N LEU A 85 8.23 -10.24 -12.08
CA LEU A 85 7.58 -11.48 -12.50
C LEU A 85 6.96 -12.26 -11.35
N ASP A 86 7.31 -11.96 -10.10
CA ASP A 86 6.71 -12.62 -8.94
C ASP A 86 5.34 -12.00 -8.64
N PRO A 87 4.24 -12.78 -8.76
CA PRO A 87 2.89 -12.27 -8.52
C PRO A 87 2.69 -11.79 -7.07
N GLU A 88 3.37 -12.40 -6.09
CA GLU A 88 3.24 -12.00 -4.68
C GLU A 88 3.87 -10.62 -4.45
N ARG A 89 5.10 -10.41 -4.95
CA ARG A 89 5.76 -9.09 -4.83
C ARG A 89 5.04 -7.99 -5.59
N LEU A 90 4.49 -8.30 -6.77
CA LEU A 90 3.71 -7.33 -7.54
C LEU A 90 2.42 -6.94 -6.80
N ALA A 91 1.76 -7.89 -6.14
CA ALA A 91 0.59 -7.60 -5.32
C ALA A 91 0.96 -6.70 -4.13
N ASP A 92 2.04 -7.02 -3.40
CA ASP A 92 2.52 -6.20 -2.28
C ASP A 92 2.89 -4.78 -2.72
N GLN A 93 3.61 -4.64 -3.85
CA GLN A 93 3.95 -3.34 -4.43
C GLN A 93 2.72 -2.54 -4.84
N SER A 94 1.71 -3.20 -5.42
CA SER A 94 0.45 -2.58 -5.82
C SER A 94 -0.34 -2.07 -4.61
N VAL A 95 -0.42 -2.85 -3.53
CA VAL A 95 -1.07 -2.43 -2.27
C VAL A 95 -0.32 -1.24 -1.65
N ASP A 96 1.01 -1.34 -1.53
CA ASP A 96 1.85 -0.25 -1.01
C ASP A 96 1.71 1.04 -1.86
N LEU A 97 1.63 0.91 -3.19
CA LEU A 97 1.45 2.05 -4.09
C LEU A 97 0.08 2.71 -3.88
N ASN A 98 -1.00 1.94 -3.75
CA ASN A 98 -2.33 2.49 -3.48
C ASN A 98 -2.36 3.31 -2.18
N LEU A 99 -1.76 2.80 -1.10
CA LEU A 99 -1.66 3.53 0.16
C LEU A 99 -0.77 4.78 0.02
N LYS A 100 0.36 4.69 -0.69
CA LYS A 100 1.23 5.85 -0.97
C LYS A 100 0.53 6.90 -1.80
N LEU A 101 -0.33 6.53 -2.75
CA LEU A 101 -1.14 7.46 -3.52
C LEU A 101 -2.12 8.22 -2.62
N MET A 102 -2.76 7.57 -1.64
CA MET A 102 -3.58 8.26 -0.65
C MET A 102 -2.75 9.29 0.15
N LYS A 103 -1.57 8.90 0.62
CA LYS A 103 -0.65 9.82 1.29
C LYS A 103 -0.26 11.00 0.40
N TRP A 104 0.19 10.75 -0.82
CA TRP A 104 0.68 11.81 -1.71
C TRP A 104 -0.42 12.74 -2.21
N ARG A 105 -1.63 12.21 -2.44
CA ARG A 105 -2.73 12.96 -3.06
C ARG A 105 -3.69 13.59 -2.07
N ILE A 106 -3.95 12.96 -0.92
CA ILE A 106 -5.02 13.38 0.00
C ILE A 106 -4.42 13.95 1.28
N SER A 107 -3.51 13.22 1.93
CA SER A 107 -2.97 13.62 3.23
C SER A 107 -1.45 13.38 3.31
N PRO A 108 -0.61 14.35 2.88
CA PRO A 108 0.84 14.20 2.87
C PRO A 108 1.46 13.96 4.25
N SER A 109 0.81 14.46 5.30
CA SER A 109 1.18 14.25 6.70
C SER A 109 0.81 12.88 7.26
N LEU A 110 0.13 12.02 6.48
CA LEU A 110 -0.21 10.66 6.88
C LEU A 110 1.05 9.77 6.98
N ASP A 111 1.23 9.14 8.12
CA ASP A 111 2.31 8.20 8.37
C ASP A 111 1.85 6.76 8.16
N LEU A 112 2.14 6.22 6.98
CA LEU A 112 1.81 4.84 6.60
C LEU A 112 2.72 3.82 7.28
N GLU A 113 3.95 4.20 7.66
CA GLU A 113 4.89 3.27 8.27
C GLU A 113 4.46 2.90 9.68
N LYS A 114 3.89 3.86 10.43
CA LYS A 114 3.26 3.57 11.72
C LYS A 114 2.16 2.52 11.60
N ILE A 115 1.27 2.68 10.61
CA ILE A 115 0.15 1.74 10.39
C ILE A 115 0.70 0.36 10.02
N LYS A 116 1.64 0.29 9.08
CA LYS A 116 2.24 -0.97 8.57
C LYS A 116 2.95 -1.79 9.65
N HIS A 117 3.64 -1.13 10.59
CA HIS A 117 4.41 -1.80 11.63
C HIS A 117 3.63 -2.11 12.91
N THR A 118 2.40 -1.59 13.05
CA THR A 118 1.59 -1.81 14.25
C THR A 118 1.11 -3.25 14.34
N LYS A 119 1.41 -3.94 15.45
CA LYS A 119 0.94 -5.31 15.69
C LYS A 119 -0.44 -5.30 16.34
N CYS A 120 -1.42 -5.86 15.64
CA CYS A 120 -2.81 -5.90 16.10
C CYS A 120 -3.20 -7.30 16.57
N LEU A 121 -3.67 -7.42 17.82
CA LEU A 121 -4.26 -8.63 18.37
C LEU A 121 -5.79 -8.57 18.25
N LEU A 122 -6.38 -9.51 17.50
CA LEU A 122 -7.83 -9.64 17.38
C LEU A 122 -8.32 -10.74 18.33
N LEU A 123 -9.17 -10.38 19.31
CA LEU A 123 -9.74 -11.35 20.24
C LEU A 123 -11.20 -11.65 19.87
N GLY A 124 -11.45 -12.89 19.44
CA GLY A 124 -12.78 -13.41 19.14
C GLY A 124 -12.92 -14.86 19.63
N ALA A 125 -14.03 -15.17 20.30
CA ALA A 125 -14.46 -16.46 20.86
C ALA A 125 -13.39 -17.22 21.67
N VAL A 126 -13.57 -17.31 22.99
CA VAL A 126 -12.71 -18.12 23.86
C VAL A 126 -13.58 -19.16 24.56
N ASP A 127 -13.32 -20.43 24.31
CA ASP A 127 -13.97 -21.55 24.99
C ASP A 127 -13.21 -21.87 26.29
N ALA A 128 -13.92 -22.22 27.36
CA ALA A 128 -13.38 -22.17 28.71
C ALA A 128 -13.16 -23.57 29.29
N GLU A 129 -12.02 -24.22 29.01
CA GLU A 129 -11.61 -25.43 29.75
C GLU A 129 -10.12 -25.56 30.13
N LYS A 130 -9.24 -24.57 29.87
CA LYS A 130 -7.87 -24.57 30.46
C LYS A 130 -7.41 -23.19 30.92
N THR A 131 -8.03 -22.70 31.99
CA THR A 131 -7.97 -21.30 32.44
C THR A 131 -6.55 -20.76 32.68
N ARG A 132 -5.61 -21.54 33.21
CA ARG A 132 -4.26 -21.04 33.54
C ARG A 132 -3.36 -20.90 32.32
N THR A 133 -3.31 -21.91 31.46
CA THR A 133 -2.47 -21.88 30.25
C THR A 133 -3.01 -20.88 29.24
N GLU A 134 -4.33 -20.75 29.15
CA GLU A 134 -4.98 -19.73 28.30
C GLU A 134 -4.71 -18.32 28.81
N PHE A 135 -4.74 -18.12 30.14
CA PHE A 135 -4.35 -16.84 30.73
C PHE A 135 -2.89 -16.48 30.42
N GLU A 136 -1.96 -17.42 30.59
CA GLU A 136 -0.54 -17.19 30.30
C GLU A 136 -0.29 -16.93 28.81
N LEU A 137 -1.03 -17.62 27.92
CA LEU A 137 -1.03 -17.37 26.49
C LEU A 137 -1.57 -15.97 26.17
N LEU A 138 -2.75 -15.61 26.69
CA LEU A 138 -3.37 -14.31 26.48
C LEU A 138 -2.47 -13.17 26.96
N LYS A 139 -1.83 -13.34 28.12
CA LYS A 139 -0.89 -12.36 28.66
C LYS A 139 0.28 -12.15 27.69
N ARG A 140 0.91 -13.24 27.25
CA ARG A 140 2.00 -13.16 26.27
C ARG A 140 1.56 -12.48 24.97
N LEU A 141 0.39 -12.84 24.44
CA LEU A 141 -0.15 -12.22 23.23
C LEU A 141 -0.38 -10.71 23.43
N ILE A 142 -0.94 -10.30 24.57
CA ILE A 142 -1.15 -8.89 24.91
C ILE A 142 0.18 -8.14 25.02
N ASP A 143 1.20 -8.75 25.62
CA ASP A 143 2.51 -8.13 25.78
C ASP A 143 3.23 -7.96 24.43
N GLU A 144 3.10 -8.95 23.52
CA GLU A 144 3.73 -8.96 22.19
C GLU A 144 3.11 -8.00 21.16
N HIS A 145 1.84 -7.61 21.34
CA HIS A 145 1.10 -6.76 20.39
C HIS A 145 0.94 -5.33 20.91
N ASP A 146 0.77 -4.37 20.00
CA ASP A 146 0.69 -2.93 20.33
C ASP A 146 -0.77 -2.49 20.54
N VAL A 147 -1.68 -3.08 19.75
CA VAL A 147 -3.11 -2.77 19.74
C VAL A 147 -3.93 -4.04 19.97
N ILE A 148 -4.97 -3.93 20.78
CA ILE A 148 -5.87 -5.04 21.13
C ILE A 148 -7.30 -4.67 20.71
N PHE A 149 -7.89 -5.48 19.85
CA PHE A 149 -9.29 -5.35 19.45
C PHE A 149 -10.17 -6.35 20.20
N LEU A 150 -11.15 -5.82 20.92
CA LEU A 150 -12.16 -6.58 21.65
C LEU A 150 -13.40 -6.76 20.76
N LEU A 151 -13.46 -7.89 20.06
CA LEU A 151 -14.52 -8.23 19.10
C LEU A 151 -15.38 -9.40 19.61
N MET A 152 -15.42 -9.58 20.93
CA MET A 152 -16.07 -10.72 21.57
C MET A 152 -17.61 -10.55 21.57
N ASP A 153 -18.34 -11.63 21.72
CA ASP A 153 -19.81 -11.66 21.66
C ASP A 153 -20.48 -11.19 22.96
N THR A 154 -19.81 -11.37 24.09
CA THR A 154 -20.36 -11.15 25.45
C THR A 154 -19.65 -10.03 26.19
N ARG A 155 -20.36 -9.35 27.10
CA ARG A 155 -19.79 -8.30 27.95
C ARG A 155 -18.75 -8.87 28.93
N GLU A 156 -19.01 -10.06 29.45
CA GLU A 156 -18.21 -10.75 30.47
C GLU A 156 -16.82 -11.11 29.94
N SER A 157 -16.77 -11.61 28.70
CA SER A 157 -15.52 -12.05 28.07
C SER A 157 -14.55 -10.91 27.77
N ARG A 158 -15.07 -9.68 27.56
CA ARG A 158 -14.26 -8.46 27.34
C ARG A 158 -13.53 -7.97 28.59
N TRP A 159 -13.97 -8.38 29.79
CA TRP A 159 -13.47 -7.80 31.05
C TRP A 159 -11.97 -8.02 31.24
N LEU A 160 -11.54 -9.28 31.16
CA LEU A 160 -10.15 -9.65 31.44
C LEU A 160 -9.17 -9.02 30.42
N PRO A 161 -9.39 -9.11 29.10
CA PRO A 161 -8.55 -8.41 28.13
C PRO A 161 -8.54 -6.88 28.31
N THR A 162 -9.66 -6.28 28.71
CA THR A 162 -9.73 -4.83 29.00
C THR A 162 -8.79 -4.44 30.14
N VAL A 163 -8.85 -5.19 31.24
CA VAL A 163 -8.00 -4.93 32.42
C VAL A 163 -6.53 -5.16 32.08
N MET A 164 -6.21 -6.28 31.42
CA MET A 164 -4.84 -6.63 31.04
C MET A 164 -4.24 -5.61 30.06
N GLY A 165 -4.97 -5.24 29.00
CA GLY A 165 -4.52 -4.25 28.03
C GLY A 165 -4.30 -2.87 28.66
N LYS A 166 -5.23 -2.43 29.52
CA LYS A 166 -5.08 -1.15 30.24
C LYS A 166 -3.91 -1.17 31.22
N ALA A 167 -3.72 -2.26 31.96
CA ALA A 167 -2.60 -2.41 32.88
C ALA A 167 -1.24 -2.43 32.17
N ALA A 168 -1.19 -3.01 30.96
CA ALA A 168 0.00 -3.03 30.10
C ALA A 168 0.20 -1.73 29.31
N GLY A 169 -0.70 -0.74 29.43
CA GLY A 169 -0.62 0.54 28.69
C GLY A 169 -0.82 0.40 27.18
N LYS A 170 -1.51 -0.65 26.73
CA LYS A 170 -1.76 -0.94 25.32
C LYS A 170 -2.96 -0.15 24.79
N ILE A 171 -3.03 0.04 23.47
CA ILE A 171 -4.22 0.62 22.83
C ILE A 171 -5.31 -0.45 22.82
N VAL A 172 -6.41 -0.22 23.54
CA VAL A 172 -7.53 -1.16 23.56
C VAL A 172 -8.72 -0.55 22.85
N MET A 173 -9.21 -1.25 21.84
CA MET A 173 -10.31 -0.84 20.97
C MET A 173 -11.45 -1.85 21.15
N ASN A 174 -12.68 -1.35 21.31
CA ASN A 174 -13.84 -2.19 21.52
C ASN A 174 -14.89 -1.93 20.46
N ALA A 175 -15.44 -3.02 19.91
CA ALA A 175 -16.67 -3.00 19.15
C ALA A 175 -17.70 -3.92 19.80
N ALA A 176 -18.92 -3.41 19.95
CA ALA A 176 -20.07 -4.18 20.42
C ALA A 176 -21.23 -3.96 19.46
N LEU A 177 -21.91 -5.06 19.12
CA LEU A 177 -23.02 -5.06 18.17
C LEU A 177 -24.30 -5.45 18.91
N GLY A 178 -25.36 -4.73 18.63
CA GLY A 178 -26.74 -5.11 18.95
C GLY A 178 -27.48 -5.53 17.70
N PHE A 179 -28.79 -5.73 17.82
CA PHE A 179 -29.64 -6.14 16.71
C PHE A 179 -29.57 -5.18 15.51
N ASP A 180 -29.70 -3.87 15.78
CA ASP A 180 -29.76 -2.78 14.80
C ASP A 180 -28.79 -1.63 15.10
N SER A 181 -27.91 -1.79 16.08
CA SER A 181 -27.04 -0.74 16.60
C SER A 181 -25.64 -1.27 16.90
N PHE A 182 -24.68 -0.37 17.02
CA PHE A 182 -23.32 -0.72 17.41
C PHE A 182 -22.68 0.38 18.27
N VAL A 183 -21.64 -0.02 19.01
CA VAL A 183 -20.76 0.88 19.76
C VAL A 183 -19.34 0.57 19.36
N VAL A 184 -18.62 1.60 18.92
CA VAL A 184 -17.18 1.57 18.66
C VAL A 184 -16.50 2.55 19.60
N MET A 185 -15.47 2.13 20.34
CA MET A 185 -14.78 3.03 21.26
C MET A 185 -13.32 2.62 21.50
N ARG A 186 -12.51 3.60 21.92
CA ARG A 186 -11.15 3.40 22.42
C ARG A 186 -11.12 3.55 23.93
N HIS A 187 -10.34 2.73 24.63
CA HIS A 187 -10.15 2.87 26.07
C HIS A 187 -9.08 3.92 26.37
N GLY A 188 -9.25 4.65 27.48
CA GLY A 188 -8.22 5.55 27.99
C GLY A 188 -7.01 4.78 28.53
N VAL A 189 -5.83 5.34 28.30
CA VAL A 189 -4.56 4.92 28.88
C VAL A 189 -4.24 5.84 30.06
N LYS A 190 -3.65 5.28 31.12
CA LYS A 190 -3.29 6.04 32.31
C LYS A 190 -2.15 7.01 31.98
N ILE A 191 -2.41 8.30 32.13
CA ILE A 191 -1.41 9.37 31.95
C ILE A 191 -0.86 9.71 33.34
N VAL A 192 0.46 9.65 33.51
CA VAL A 192 1.13 9.84 34.82
C VAL A 192 0.97 11.27 35.35
N GLU A 193 0.83 12.25 34.46
CA GLU A 193 0.86 13.68 34.80
C GLU A 193 -0.53 14.34 34.87
N ASP A 194 -1.58 13.75 34.30
CA ASP A 194 -2.93 14.30 34.35
C ASP A 194 -4.01 13.20 34.33
N SER A 195 -4.52 12.84 35.51
CA SER A 195 -5.58 11.84 35.65
C SER A 195 -6.97 12.36 35.27
N ALA A 196 -7.14 13.68 35.07
CA ALA A 196 -8.44 14.27 34.72
C ALA A 196 -8.75 14.14 33.22
N ALA A 197 -7.73 13.93 32.39
CA ALA A 197 -7.85 13.70 30.95
C ALA A 197 -8.01 12.21 30.58
N GLU A 198 -8.04 11.30 31.56
CA GLU A 198 -8.14 9.85 31.32
C GLU A 198 -9.55 9.47 30.83
N LEU A 199 -9.62 8.90 29.63
CA LEU A 199 -10.88 8.40 29.08
C LEU A 199 -11.34 7.12 29.78
N GLY A 200 -12.66 6.95 29.84
CA GLY A 200 -13.28 5.73 30.36
C GLY A 200 -12.94 4.49 29.55
N CYS A 201 -13.26 3.32 30.09
CA CYS A 201 -13.32 2.08 29.31
C CYS A 201 -14.78 1.67 29.08
N TYR A 202 -14.98 0.58 28.34
CA TYR A 202 -16.31 0.00 28.09
C TYR A 202 -17.13 -0.25 29.37
N PHE A 203 -16.48 -0.54 30.50
CA PHE A 203 -17.15 -0.80 31.78
C PHE A 203 -17.38 0.44 32.64
N CYS A 204 -16.81 1.60 32.29
CA CYS A 204 -17.00 2.83 33.06
C CYS A 204 -18.37 3.48 32.83
N ASN A 205 -18.99 3.22 31.68
CA ASN A 205 -20.30 3.78 31.32
C ASN A 205 -21.32 2.64 31.18
N ASP A 206 -22.11 2.41 32.22
CA ASP A 206 -22.94 1.21 32.36
C ASP A 206 -24.25 1.22 31.54
N ILE A 207 -24.56 2.34 30.88
CA ILE A 207 -25.95 2.65 30.45
C ILE A 207 -26.24 2.32 28.98
N VAL A 208 -25.26 1.96 28.14
CA VAL A 208 -25.47 1.92 26.66
C VAL A 208 -24.72 0.80 25.93
N ALA A 209 -24.49 -0.34 26.59
CA ALA A 209 -23.99 -1.52 25.90
C ALA A 209 -25.16 -2.19 25.15
N PRO A 210 -25.10 -2.39 23.83
CA PRO A 210 -26.12 -3.16 23.13
C PRO A 210 -26.23 -4.55 23.80
N MET A 211 -27.46 -5.02 24.03
CA MET A 211 -27.68 -6.36 24.58
C MET A 211 -26.96 -7.37 23.69
N ASN A 212 -26.23 -8.34 24.29
CA ASN A 212 -25.52 -9.38 23.57
C ASN A 212 -26.50 -10.05 22.58
N CYS A 213 -26.31 -9.86 21.28
CA CYS A 213 -27.20 -10.39 20.24
C CYS A 213 -26.38 -11.25 19.26
N THR A 214 -26.71 -12.53 19.18
CA THR A 214 -26.22 -13.43 18.12
C THR A 214 -26.85 -13.14 16.75
N VAL A 215 -27.93 -12.35 16.74
CA VAL A 215 -28.64 -11.91 15.54
C VAL A 215 -28.44 -10.41 15.38
N THR A 216 -27.69 -10.03 14.36
CA THR A 216 -27.48 -8.63 13.94
C THR A 216 -28.00 -8.45 12.52
N ARG A 217 -28.52 -7.27 12.19
CA ARG A 217 -28.83 -6.94 10.79
C ARG A 217 -27.55 -7.03 9.93
N PRO A 218 -27.61 -7.67 8.74
CA PRO A 218 -26.48 -7.68 7.82
C PRO A 218 -26.00 -6.25 7.53
N GLY A 219 -24.69 -6.01 7.65
CA GLY A 219 -24.06 -4.70 7.43
C GLY A 219 -23.64 -3.96 8.70
N VAL A 220 -24.32 -4.16 9.84
CA VAL A 220 -23.97 -3.48 11.12
C VAL A 220 -22.54 -3.82 11.54
N ALA A 221 -22.15 -5.10 11.42
CA ALA A 221 -20.80 -5.54 11.70
C ALA A 221 -19.75 -4.91 10.78
N ALA A 222 -20.07 -4.72 9.49
CA ALA A 222 -19.15 -4.13 8.52
C ALA A 222 -18.91 -2.64 8.81
N ILE A 223 -19.98 -1.91 9.12
CA ILE A 223 -19.92 -0.48 9.49
C ILE A 223 -19.11 -0.30 10.78
N ALA A 224 -19.42 -1.09 11.81
CA ALA A 224 -18.69 -1.03 13.08
C ALA A 224 -17.19 -1.34 12.90
N SER A 225 -16.86 -2.36 12.09
CA SER A 225 -15.47 -2.74 11.82
C SER A 225 -14.71 -1.65 11.07
N ALA A 226 -15.33 -1.04 10.05
CA ALA A 226 -14.74 0.06 9.30
C ALA A 226 -14.44 1.26 10.22
N LEU A 227 -15.42 1.69 11.02
CA LEU A 227 -15.25 2.80 11.95
C LEU A 227 -14.19 2.53 13.03
N LEU A 228 -14.06 1.28 13.47
CA LEU A 228 -13.06 0.86 14.46
C LEU A 228 -11.63 0.96 13.92
N VAL A 229 -11.43 0.57 12.65
CA VAL A 229 -10.12 0.67 11.97
C VAL A 229 -9.78 2.14 11.69
N GLU A 230 -10.74 2.94 11.19
CA GLU A 230 -10.53 4.37 10.98
C GLU A 230 -10.16 5.10 12.27
N LEU A 231 -10.84 4.76 13.39
CA LEU A 231 -10.50 5.31 14.69
C LEU A 231 -9.09 4.92 15.13
N LEU A 232 -8.67 3.68 14.89
CA LEU A 232 -7.28 3.27 15.18
C LEU A 232 -6.28 4.09 14.36
N VAL A 233 -6.50 4.19 13.04
CA VAL A 233 -5.60 4.95 12.17
C VAL A 233 -5.50 6.39 12.65
N SER A 234 -6.62 7.01 13.00
CA SER A 234 -6.66 8.36 13.57
C SER A 234 -5.84 8.47 14.88
N ILE A 235 -5.96 7.50 15.80
CA ILE A 235 -5.15 7.47 17.03
C ILE A 235 -3.65 7.40 16.72
N LEU A 236 -3.23 6.55 15.77
CA LEU A 236 -1.82 6.36 15.42
C LEU A 236 -1.17 7.61 14.81
N GLN A 237 -1.97 8.44 14.14
CA GLN A 237 -1.50 9.71 13.58
C GLN A 237 -1.37 10.81 14.64
N HIS A 238 -2.10 10.71 15.75
CA HIS A 238 -2.06 11.72 16.79
C HIS A 238 -0.73 11.69 17.56
N PRO A 239 -0.09 12.85 17.86
CA PRO A 239 1.19 12.90 18.58
C PRO A 239 1.15 12.20 19.95
N LEU A 240 0.03 12.32 20.65
CA LEU A 240 -0.20 11.67 21.95
C LEU A 240 -0.67 10.21 21.84
N GLY A 241 -0.90 9.68 20.63
CA GLY A 241 -1.36 8.32 20.42
C GLY A 241 -2.59 7.97 21.24
N ALA A 242 -2.52 6.89 22.01
CA ALA A 242 -3.61 6.41 22.87
C ALA A 242 -4.07 7.42 23.94
N ALA A 243 -3.18 8.34 24.34
CA ALA A 243 -3.47 9.42 25.28
C ALA A 243 -4.09 10.67 24.62
N ALA A 244 -4.43 10.61 23.32
CA ALA A 244 -5.11 11.71 22.64
C ALA A 244 -6.40 12.09 23.39
N PRO A 245 -6.67 13.39 23.60
CA PRO A 245 -7.91 13.83 24.24
C PRO A 245 -9.11 13.54 23.33
N ALA A 246 -10.29 13.34 23.93
CA ALA A 246 -11.53 13.32 23.17
C ALA A 246 -12.03 14.75 22.97
N PRO A 247 -12.68 15.07 21.84
CA PRO A 247 -13.25 16.39 21.61
C PRO A 247 -14.26 16.73 22.70
N ALA A 248 -14.16 17.95 23.25
CA ALA A 248 -15.08 18.44 24.26
C ALA A 248 -16.47 18.66 23.64
N PRO A 249 -17.57 18.45 24.39
CA PRO A 249 -18.93 18.64 23.86
C PRO A 249 -19.24 20.07 23.39
N ALA A 250 -18.38 21.04 23.69
CA ALA A 250 -18.51 22.45 23.32
C ALA A 250 -17.52 22.92 22.23
N SER A 251 -16.62 22.07 21.72
CA SER A 251 -15.75 22.45 20.60
C SER A 251 -16.57 22.49 19.31
N ARG A 252 -16.73 23.68 18.72
CA ARG A 252 -17.35 23.86 17.40
C ARG A 252 -16.54 23.12 16.33
N SER A 253 -17.22 22.68 15.28
CA SER A 253 -16.74 21.88 14.13
C SER A 253 -15.53 22.44 13.36
N ASP A 254 -15.12 23.68 13.63
CA ASP A 254 -14.02 24.37 12.92
C ASP A 254 -12.64 24.15 13.55
N ASP A 255 -12.55 23.59 14.75
CA ASP A 255 -11.26 23.37 15.42
C ASP A 255 -10.63 22.05 14.95
N ARG A 256 -10.32 21.98 13.65
CA ARG A 256 -9.75 20.78 12.98
C ARG A 256 -8.36 20.37 13.50
N GLY A 257 -7.75 21.17 14.38
CA GLY A 257 -6.41 20.93 14.89
C GLY A 257 -5.38 20.71 13.77
N SER A 258 -4.18 20.27 14.13
CA SER A 258 -3.14 19.90 13.15
C SER A 258 -3.19 18.43 12.73
N HIS A 259 -4.29 17.73 13.02
CA HIS A 259 -4.39 16.28 12.87
C HIS A 259 -4.82 15.88 11.45
N PRO A 260 -4.11 14.96 10.76
CA PRO A 260 -4.34 14.65 9.34
C PRO A 260 -5.74 14.12 9.03
N LEU A 261 -6.41 13.50 10.01
CA LEU A 261 -7.71 12.85 9.86
C LEU A 261 -8.80 13.51 10.71
N GLY A 262 -8.57 14.74 11.19
CA GLY A 262 -9.52 15.48 12.02
C GLY A 262 -9.58 14.98 13.47
N LEU A 263 -10.78 14.97 14.06
CA LEU A 263 -10.97 14.69 15.49
C LEU A 263 -10.76 13.20 15.85
N VAL A 264 -10.34 12.94 17.10
CA VAL A 264 -10.14 11.58 17.64
C VAL A 264 -11.21 11.28 18.70
N PRO A 265 -12.41 10.82 18.31
CA PRO A 265 -13.50 10.60 19.26
C PRO A 265 -13.17 9.50 20.28
N HIS A 266 -13.82 9.55 21.44
CA HIS A 266 -13.76 8.47 22.43
C HIS A 266 -14.68 7.30 22.05
N GLN A 267 -15.90 7.63 21.59
CA GLN A 267 -16.97 6.67 21.28
C GLN A 267 -17.75 7.13 20.04
N ILE A 268 -18.09 6.19 19.16
CA ILE A 268 -18.95 6.36 17.99
C ILE A 268 -20.17 5.44 18.16
N ARG A 269 -21.37 6.01 17.93
CA ARG A 269 -22.67 5.34 18.05
C ARG A 269 -23.55 5.67 16.85
N ASP A 270 -24.44 4.74 16.51
CA ASP A 270 -25.47 4.97 15.50
C ASP A 270 -26.55 5.94 16.03
N LYS A 271 -26.43 7.23 15.70
CA LYS A 271 -27.41 8.26 16.04
C LYS A 271 -28.67 8.21 15.18
N ILE A 272 -28.65 7.47 14.07
CA ILE A 272 -29.73 7.46 13.08
C ILE A 272 -30.95 6.76 13.66
N VAL A 273 -30.75 5.59 14.26
CA VAL A 273 -31.82 4.80 14.88
C VAL A 273 -32.40 5.53 16.09
N ASP A 274 -31.56 6.16 16.91
CA ASP A 274 -32.01 6.93 18.07
C ASP A 274 -32.86 8.14 17.64
N THR A 275 -32.42 8.87 16.62
CA THR A 275 -33.18 10.02 16.09
C THR A 275 -34.48 9.59 15.41
N TYR A 276 -34.52 8.43 14.76
CA TYR A 276 -35.76 7.87 14.22
C TYR A 276 -36.72 7.45 15.35
N LYS A 277 -36.22 6.82 16.42
CA LYS A 277 -37.03 6.46 17.59
C LYS A 277 -37.63 7.70 18.28
N GLU A 278 -36.88 8.79 18.33
CA GLU A 278 -37.33 10.05 18.94
C GLU A 278 -38.28 10.86 18.05
N LYS A 279 -37.97 10.98 16.75
CA LYS A 279 -38.67 11.89 15.83
C LYS A 279 -39.63 11.18 14.86
N GLY A 280 -39.62 9.85 14.82
CA GLY A 280 -40.58 9.04 14.07
C GLY A 280 -40.75 9.46 12.61
N TRP A 281 -41.99 9.77 12.24
CA TRP A 281 -42.35 10.22 10.89
C TRP A 281 -41.64 11.53 10.49
N ASP A 282 -41.34 12.42 11.42
CA ASP A 282 -40.65 13.69 11.09
C ASP A 282 -39.21 13.44 10.66
N PHE A 283 -38.54 12.44 11.25
CA PHE A 283 -37.23 12.00 10.77
C PHE A 283 -37.35 11.44 9.35
N VAL A 284 -38.34 10.58 9.07
CA VAL A 284 -38.51 9.95 7.74
C VAL A 284 -38.89 11.00 6.69
N HIS A 285 -39.79 11.91 7.04
CA HIS A 285 -40.21 13.00 6.17
C HIS A 285 -39.03 13.91 5.82
N LYS A 286 -38.16 14.23 6.79
CA LYS A 286 -36.92 14.96 6.51
C LYS A 286 -35.92 14.14 5.71
N ALA A 287 -35.70 12.88 6.06
CA ALA A 287 -34.77 12.00 5.35
C ALA A 287 -35.17 11.78 3.87
N LEU A 288 -36.47 11.73 3.56
CA LEU A 288 -36.97 11.53 2.19
C LEU A 288 -36.98 12.82 1.36
N ASN A 289 -37.23 13.98 2.00
CA ASN A 289 -37.40 15.24 1.30
C ASN A 289 -36.15 16.14 1.33
N GLU A 290 -35.23 15.90 2.26
CA GLU A 290 -33.96 16.64 2.41
C GLU A 290 -32.79 15.69 2.09
N SER A 291 -32.32 15.72 0.84
CA SER A 291 -31.12 14.98 0.43
C SER A 291 -29.91 15.44 1.24
N GLY A 292 -29.28 14.52 1.98
CA GLY A 292 -28.12 14.80 2.86
C GLY A 292 -28.43 14.84 4.36
N TYR A 293 -29.71 14.86 4.78
CA TYR A 293 -30.09 14.90 6.20
C TYR A 293 -29.58 13.68 6.99
N VAL A 294 -29.62 12.50 6.39
CA VAL A 294 -29.12 11.25 7.02
C VAL A 294 -27.59 11.25 7.08
N GLU A 295 -26.94 11.83 6.08
CA GLU A 295 -25.48 11.96 6.01
C GLU A 295 -24.98 12.96 7.06
N ASP A 296 -25.71 14.04 7.30
CA ASP A 296 -25.43 15.00 8.39
C ASP A 296 -25.59 14.34 9.77
N LEU A 297 -26.66 13.58 9.97
CA LEU A 297 -26.98 12.96 11.24
C LEU A 297 -26.00 11.83 11.63
N SER A 298 -25.48 11.14 10.62
CA SER A 298 -24.46 10.09 10.75
C SER A 298 -23.03 10.62 10.76
N GLY A 299 -22.83 11.90 10.39
CA GLY A 299 -21.52 12.52 10.22
C GLY A 299 -20.84 12.20 8.88
N LEU A 300 -21.51 11.50 7.95
CA LEU A 300 -21.00 11.11 6.64
C LEU A 300 -20.84 12.29 5.66
N LYS A 301 -21.70 13.31 5.76
CA LYS A 301 -21.66 14.48 4.87
C LYS A 301 -20.39 15.31 5.08
N GLU A 302 -19.92 15.41 6.32
CA GLU A 302 -18.66 16.07 6.64
C GLU A 302 -17.47 15.33 6.02
N VAL A 303 -17.54 13.99 5.96
CA VAL A 303 -16.51 13.15 5.33
C VAL A 303 -16.49 13.34 3.81
N GLN A 304 -17.65 13.31 3.15
CA GLN A 304 -17.76 13.47 1.69
C GLN A 304 -17.46 14.89 1.22
N SER A 305 -17.97 15.92 1.90
CA SER A 305 -17.70 17.32 1.57
C SER A 305 -16.20 17.65 1.70
N THR A 306 -15.51 17.02 2.65
CA THR A 306 -14.05 17.16 2.78
C THR A 306 -13.31 16.51 1.60
N ALA A 307 -13.81 15.38 1.08
CA ALA A 307 -13.25 14.73 -0.10
C ALA A 307 -13.51 15.52 -1.40
N GLU A 308 -14.70 16.11 -1.54
CA GLU A 308 -15.11 16.87 -2.73
C GLU A 308 -14.49 18.26 -2.80
N ALA A 309 -14.41 18.99 -1.68
CA ALA A 309 -13.71 20.28 -1.63
C ALA A 309 -12.22 20.14 -1.97
N SER A 310 -11.59 19.06 -1.49
CA SER A 310 -10.21 18.71 -1.86
C SER A 310 -10.05 18.35 -3.34
N ALA A 311 -11.13 17.91 -4.01
CA ALA A 311 -11.14 17.63 -5.44
C ALA A 311 -11.47 18.87 -6.29
N ALA A 312 -12.17 19.86 -5.73
CA ALA A 312 -12.60 21.07 -6.42
C ALA A 312 -11.53 22.17 -6.48
N ASP A 313 -10.57 22.18 -5.55
CA ASP A 313 -9.36 23.03 -5.61
C ASP A 313 -8.36 22.59 -6.70
N ILE A 314 -8.73 21.61 -7.52
CA ILE A 314 -8.01 21.20 -8.73
C ILE A 314 -8.50 22.09 -9.87
N GLU A 315 -7.79 23.19 -10.13
CA GLU A 315 -7.86 23.86 -11.44
C GLU A 315 -7.42 22.84 -12.50
N TRP A 316 -8.39 22.36 -13.28
CA TRP A 316 -8.09 21.68 -14.54
C TRP A 316 -7.54 22.76 -15.46
N ASP A 317 -6.22 22.84 -15.57
CA ASP A 317 -5.58 23.60 -16.63
C ASP A 317 -6.00 22.93 -17.95
N ASP A 318 -7.10 23.43 -18.52
CA ASP A 318 -7.57 23.07 -19.85
C ASP A 318 -6.44 23.45 -20.81
N PHE A 319 -5.65 22.44 -21.18
CA PHE A 319 -4.56 22.54 -22.13
C PHE A 319 -5.13 22.83 -23.52
N SER A 320 -5.65 24.03 -23.72
CA SER A 320 -6.00 24.61 -25.01
C SER A 320 -4.76 25.31 -25.57
N GLY A 321 -3.86 24.51 -26.15
CA GLY A 321 -2.58 24.97 -26.66
C GLY A 321 -2.02 24.07 -27.76
N THR A 322 -2.38 24.42 -28.99
CA THR A 322 -1.68 24.20 -30.28
C THR A 322 -1.54 22.76 -30.80
N GLU A 323 -2.44 22.40 -31.73
CA GLU A 323 -2.26 21.32 -32.73
C GLU A 323 -1.25 21.70 -33.83
N ASP A 324 -0.03 22.13 -33.48
CA ASP A 324 1.01 22.34 -34.49
C ASP A 324 2.20 21.40 -34.28
N GLU A 325 2.39 20.56 -35.31
CA GLU A 325 3.61 19.83 -35.68
C GLU A 325 3.98 18.57 -34.85
N ILE A 326 3.28 17.47 -35.14
CA ILE A 326 3.94 16.14 -35.17
C ILE A 326 4.23 15.81 -36.64
N GLU A 327 5.36 16.33 -37.13
CA GLU A 327 6.06 15.71 -38.25
C GLU A 327 6.74 14.43 -37.74
N ALA A 328 6.52 13.36 -38.50
CA ALA A 328 6.94 12.00 -38.19
C ALA A 328 8.46 11.86 -38.00
N ILE A 329 8.88 11.21 -36.91
CA ILE A 329 10.06 10.32 -36.88
C ILE A 329 9.74 9.09 -36.02
#